data_AF-A0A3D4B9Z4-F1
#
_entry.id   AF-A0A3D4B9Z4-F1
#
_cell.length_a   1.000
_cell.length_b   1.000
_cell.length_c   1.000
_cell.angle_alpha   90.00
_cell.angle_beta   90.00
_cell.angle_gamma   90.00
#
_symmetry.space_group_name_H-M   'P 1'
#
loop_
_entity.id
_entity.type
_entity.pdbx_description
1 polymer ?
#
loop_
_entity_poly.entity_id
_entity_poly.type
_entity_poly.pdbx_seq_one_letter_code
_entity_poly.pdbx_strand_id
1 'polypeptide(L)' 'TINWDGGLAPCCAVYEKEFDYGNVVEEGFLKVWNNKTYQEARRAVRKNGKTDSSTICAKCARNGFVPF' A
#
# COMPACT_ATOMS: atom_id res chain seq x y z
N THR A 1 -5.55 -1.16 5.26
CA THR A 1 -6.39 -1.85 6.27
C THR A 1 -5.70 -3.16 6.64
N ILE A 2 -6.14 -3.88 7.67
CA ILE A 2 -5.64 -5.23 7.97
C ILE A 2 -6.78 -6.20 7.66
N ASN A 3 -6.53 -7.15 6.77
CA ASN A 3 -7.47 -8.20 6.39
C ASN A 3 -7.61 -9.23 7.51
N TRP A 4 -8.70 -10.00 7.48
CA TRP A 4 -9.01 -10.97 8.54
C TRP A 4 -7.94 -12.07 8.69
N ASP A 5 -7.21 -12.37 7.61
CA ASP A 5 -6.11 -13.34 7.57
C ASP A 5 -4.74 -12.72 7.88
N GLY A 6 -4.70 -11.43 8.26
CA GLY A 6 -3.49 -10.70 8.63
C GLY A 6 -2.82 -9.94 7.47
N GLY A 7 -3.34 -10.03 6.24
CA GLY A 7 -2.82 -9.26 5.11
C GLY A 7 -2.93 -7.75 5.32
N LEU A 8 -1.82 -7.01 5.16
CA LEU A 8 -1.81 -5.56 5.27
C LEU A 8 -2.07 -4.90 3.91
N ALA A 9 -3.33 -4.55 3.66
CA ALA A 9 -3.78 -3.90 2.45
C ALA A 9 -3.32 -2.42 2.34
N PRO A 10 -3.11 -1.90 1.12
CA PRO A 10 -2.67 -0.53 0.85
C PRO A 10 -3.67 0.54 1.30
N CYS A 11 -4.97 0.28 1.14
CA CYS A 11 -6.08 1.15 1.54
C CYS A 11 -7.35 0.31 1.73
N CYS A 12 -8.47 0.92 2.11
CA CYS A 12 -9.74 0.21 2.25
C CYS A 12 -10.43 -0.11 0.91
N ALA A 13 -10.04 0.54 -0.19
CA ALA A 13 -10.68 0.38 -1.50
C ALA A 13 -10.07 -0.75 -2.35
N VAL A 14 -8.89 -1.24 -1.97
CA VAL A 14 -8.17 -2.33 -2.65
C VAL A 14 -8.07 -3.47 -1.66
N TYR A 15 -8.89 -4.50 -1.86
CA TYR A 15 -9.09 -5.61 -0.92
C TYR A 15 -8.58 -6.95 -1.48
N GLU A 16 -8.14 -6.97 -2.73
CA GLU A 16 -7.57 -8.15 -3.36
C GLU A 16 -6.21 -8.47 -2.73
N LYS A 17 -6.08 -9.70 -2.24
CA LYS A 17 -4.90 -10.19 -1.51
C LYS A 17 -3.59 -10.02 -2.29
N GLU A 18 -3.64 -10.00 -3.61
CA GLU A 18 -2.46 -9.77 -4.46
C GLU A 18 -1.80 -8.39 -4.26
N PHE A 19 -2.55 -7.42 -3.74
CA PHE A 19 -2.05 -6.08 -3.45
C PHE A 19 -1.63 -5.87 -1.99
N ASP A 20 -1.77 -6.89 -1.14
CA ASP A 20 -1.29 -6.82 0.24
C ASP A 20 0.22 -6.65 0.28
N TYR A 21 0.69 -5.82 1.20
CA TYR A 21 2.11 -5.49 1.33
C TYR A 21 2.85 -6.38 2.33
N GLY A 22 2.21 -7.43 2.82
CA GLY A 22 2.77 -8.43 3.73
C GLY A 22 1.73 -8.90 4.75
N ASN A 23 2.09 -9.85 5.61
CA ASN A 23 1.18 -10.40 6.63
C ASN A 23 1.65 -10.03 8.04
N VAL A 24 0.80 -9.34 8.81
CA VAL A 24 1.17 -8.84 10.15
C VAL A 24 1.21 -9.93 11.22
N VAL A 25 0.53 -11.06 10.99
CA VAL A 25 0.54 -12.23 11.89
C VAL A 25 1.85 -13.00 11.72
N GLU A 26 2.34 -13.11 10.48
CA GLU A 26 3.58 -13.84 10.16
C GLU A 26 4.83 -13.01 10.45
N GLU A 27 4.82 -11.72 10.11
CA GLU A 27 6.02 -10.88 10.11
C GLU A 27 6.06 -9.83 11.22
N GLY A 28 4.92 -9.55 11.86
CA GLY A 28 4.74 -8.46 12.81
C GLY A 28 4.41 -7.13 12.13
N PHE A 29 3.43 -6.41 12.70
CA PHE A 29 2.88 -5.18 12.14
C PHE A 29 3.95 -4.13 11.78
N LEU A 30 4.85 -3.79 12.71
CA LEU A 30 5.84 -2.73 12.49
C LEU A 30 6.82 -3.07 11.37
N LYS A 31 7.12 -4.35 11.16
CA LYS A 31 7.99 -4.81 10.07
C LYS A 31 7.29 -4.62 8.72
N VAL A 32 6.04 -5.07 8.59
CA VAL A 32 5.26 -4.91 7.35
C VAL A 32 5.00 -3.44 7.06
N TRP A 33 4.53 -2.68 8.05
CA TRP A 33 4.23 -1.26 7.90
C TRP A 33 5.44 -0.44 7.43
N ASN A 34 6.63 -0.76 7.91
CA ASN A 34 7.87 -0.05 7.55
C ASN A 34 8.67 -0.74 6.44
N ASN A 35 8.13 -1.74 5.76
CA ASN A 35 8.83 -2.36 4.65
C ASN A 35 8.96 -1.39 3.46
N LYS A 36 9.79 -1.78 2.49
CA LYS A 36 10.09 -0.96 1.32
C LYS A 36 8.83 -0.64 0.51
N THR A 37 7.98 -1.63 0.26
CA THR A 37 6.76 -1.49 -0.56
C THR A 37 5.77 -0.50 0.06
N TYR A 38 5.49 -0.62 1.36
CA TYR A 38 4.57 0.27 2.07
C TYR A 38 5.10 1.71 2.15
N GLN A 39 6.41 1.88 2.28
CA GLN A 39 7.05 3.19 2.21
C GLN A 39 6.97 3.81 0.81
N GLU A 40 7.20 3.02 -0.25
CA GLU A 40 7.09 3.47 -1.63
C GLU A 40 5.66 3.89 -1.98
N ALA A 41 4.66 3.11 -1.55
CA ALA A 41 3.25 3.45 -1.70
C ALA A 41 2.91 4.82 -1.07
N ARG A 42 3.37 5.07 0.17
CA ARG A 42 3.18 6.37 0.86
C ARG A 42 3.89 7.51 0.15
N ARG A 43 5.10 7.29 -0.36
CA ARG A 43 5.82 8.29 -1.18
C ARG A 43 5.08 8.58 -2.48
N ALA A 44 4.50 7.55 -3.12
CA ALA A 44 3.76 7.69 -4.36
C ALA A 44 2.52 8.55 -4.17
N VAL A 45 1.77 8.32 -3.10
CA VAL A 45 0.63 9.17 -2.71
C VAL A 45 1.09 10.60 -2.48
N ARG A 46 2.10 10.83 -1.63
CA ARG A 46 2.61 12.18 -1.33
C ARG A 46 3.09 12.96 -2.57
N LYS A 47 3.53 12.26 -3.62
CA LYS A 47 4.02 12.86 -4.87
C LYS A 47 2.97 12.88 -5.99
N ASN A 48 1.69 12.61 -5.70
CA ASN A 48 0.61 12.53 -6.68
C ASN A 48 0.96 11.58 -7.86
N GLY A 49 1.55 10.43 -7.55
CA GLY A 49 1.94 9.43 -8.55
C GLY A 49 3.19 9.76 -9.36
N LYS A 50 3.87 10.89 -9.10
CA LYS A 50 5.16 11.27 -9.70
C LYS A 50 6.32 10.48 -9.07
N THR A 51 6.37 9.19 -9.37
CA THR A 51 7.38 8.24 -8.89
C THR A 51 7.49 7.04 -9.83
N ASP A 52 8.64 6.36 -9.77
CA ASP A 52 8.89 5.12 -10.51
C ASP A 52 8.34 3.87 -9.79
N SER A 53 7.62 4.06 -8.68
CA SER A 53 6.99 2.96 -7.95
C SER A 53 5.88 2.34 -8.79
N SER A 54 5.85 1.02 -8.87
CA SER A 54 4.83 0.24 -9.56
C SER A 54 3.64 -0.16 -8.66
N THR A 55 3.63 0.31 -7.40
CA THR A 55 2.57 0.03 -6.44
C THR A 55 1.20 0.47 -6.96
N ILE A 56 0.13 -0.23 -6.54
CA ILE A 56 -1.25 0.18 -6.87
C ILE A 56 -1.53 1.63 -6.43
N CYS A 57 -0.97 2.06 -5.31
CA CYS A 57 -1.05 3.44 -4.82
C CYS A 57 -0.46 4.47 -5.80
N ALA A 58 0.65 4.14 -6.49
CA ALA A 58 1.21 5.01 -7.51
C ALA A 58 0.27 5.16 -8.72
N LYS A 59 -0.38 4.06 -9.14
CA LYS A 59 -1.38 4.07 -10.20
C LYS A 59 -2.61 4.86 -9.78
N CYS A 60 -3.14 4.65 -8.57
CA CYS A 60 -4.28 5.38 -8.04
C CYS A 60 -4.01 6.89 -7.97
N ALA A 61 -2.85 7.27 -7.42
CA ALA A 61 -2.47 8.68 -7.28
C ALA A 61 -2.27 9.36 -8.65
N ARG A 62 -1.70 8.67 -9.64
CA ARG A 62 -1.52 9.20 -11.01
C ARG A 62 -2.84 9.42 -11.75
N ASN A 63 -3.85 8.60 -11.45
CA ASN A 63 -5.16 8.65 -12.10
C ASN A 63 -6.21 9.41 -11.27
N GLY A 64 -5.81 10.15 -10.22
CA GLY A 64 -6.72 11.00 -9.46
C GLY A 64 -7.67 10.27 -8.51
N PHE A 65 -7.44 8.98 -8.22
CA PHE A 65 -8.24 8.22 -7.26
C PHE A 65 -7.90 8.50 -5.79
N VAL A 66 -6.80 9.22 -5.54
CA VAL A 66 -6.41 9.67 -4.19
C VAL A 66 -6.70 11.17 -4.10
N PRO A 67 -7.73 11.59 -3.35
CA PRO A 67 -8.04 13.01 -3.19
C PRO A 67 -6.97 13.71 -2.35
N PHE A 68 -6.56 14.90 -2.78
CA PHE A 68 -5.65 15.81 -2.07
C PHE A 68 -6.40 17.06 -1.65
#